data_AF-A0A0S8ABV1-F1
#
_entry.id   AF-A0A0S8ABV1-F1
#
_cell.length_a   1.000
_cell.length_b   1.000
_cell.length_c   1.000
_cell.angle_alpha   90.00
_cell.angle_beta   90.00
_cell.angle_gamma   90.00
#
_symmetry.space_group_name_H-M   'P 1'
#
loop_
_entity.id
_entity.type
_entity.pdbx_description
1 polymer ?
#
loop_
_entity_poly.entity_id
_entity_poly.type
_entity_poly.pdbx_seq_one_letter_code
_entity_poly.pdbx_strand_id
1 'polypeptide(L)'
;MLKVHVVTVPRHFSWGDNDELADHDLALVPARVEEVWYWYQVDMYEGAGQILMRADDQYDIHDMGHCSCYGPMDDCSFIGYHPDELWESLSVAYRDEARILFEAAGLEVLDAQDQG
;
A
#
# COMPACT_ATOMS: atom_id res chain seq x y z
N MET A 1 5.90 18.46 1.14
CA MET A 1 6.20 17.78 -0.14
C MET A 1 6.09 16.30 0.15
N LEU A 2 5.26 15.58 -0.59
CA LEU A 2 5.07 14.14 -0.41
C LEU A 2 6.38 13.41 -0.71
N LYS A 3 6.82 12.55 0.21
CA LYS A 3 7.92 11.61 -0.04
C LYS A 3 7.33 10.31 -0.57
N VAL A 4 7.97 9.74 -1.59
CA VAL A 4 7.45 8.59 -2.32
C VAL A 4 8.50 7.50 -2.39
N HIS A 5 8.13 6.30 -1.97
CA HIS A 5 8.99 5.11 -1.96
C HIS A 5 8.35 4.00 -2.79
N VAL A 6 8.97 3.68 -3.93
CA VAL A 6 8.57 2.53 -4.75
C VAL A 6 9.24 1.28 -4.20
N VAL A 7 8.43 0.29 -3.84
CA VAL A 7 8.86 -0.97 -3.23
C VAL A 7 8.77 -2.07 -4.26
N THR A 8 9.85 -2.84 -4.39
CA THR A 8 9.88 -3.99 -5.31
C THR A 8 9.31 -5.22 -4.62
N VAL A 9 8.23 -5.79 -5.18
CA VAL A 9 7.65 -7.04 -4.67
C VAL A 9 8.35 -8.30 -5.20
N PRO A 10 8.42 -9.38 -4.42
CA PRO A 10 8.87 -10.68 -4.88
C PRO A 10 8.07 -11.19 -6.08
N ARG A 11 8.73 -11.95 -6.98
CA ARG A 11 8.12 -12.48 -8.22
C ARG A 11 6.87 -13.34 -8.02
N HIS A 12 6.60 -13.90 -6.84
CA HIS A 12 5.40 -14.70 -6.61
C HIS A 12 4.13 -13.86 -6.44
N PHE A 13 4.26 -12.55 -6.23
CA PHE A 13 3.18 -11.57 -6.32
C PHE A 13 3.08 -10.94 -7.72
N SER A 14 3.88 -11.41 -8.69
CA SER A 14 3.93 -10.84 -10.04
C SER A 14 2.69 -11.23 -10.83
N TRP A 15 1.80 -10.26 -11.02
CA TRP A 15 0.59 -10.39 -11.83
C TRP A 15 0.71 -9.68 -13.18
N GLY A 16 1.58 -8.67 -13.27
CA GLY A 16 1.86 -7.92 -14.49
C GLY A 16 3.26 -7.33 -14.52
N ASP A 17 3.46 -6.29 -15.33
CA ASP A 17 4.69 -5.51 -15.34
C ASP A 17 4.69 -4.53 -14.16
N ASN A 18 5.83 -4.37 -13.48
CA ASN A 18 5.96 -3.32 -12.47
C ASN A 18 5.79 -1.96 -13.13
N ASP A 19 4.98 -1.11 -12.51
CA ASP A 19 4.74 0.25 -12.97
C ASP A 19 4.84 1.23 -11.79
N GLU A 20 5.02 2.51 -12.11
CA GLU A 20 5.01 3.59 -11.14
C GLU A 20 3.70 4.37 -11.24
N LEU A 21 3.16 4.82 -10.11
CA LEU A 21 2.01 5.72 -10.11
C LEU A 21 2.38 7.01 -10.85
N ALA A 22 1.50 7.47 -11.73
CA ALA A 22 1.72 8.72 -12.43
C ALA A 22 1.50 9.91 -11.49
N ASP A 23 2.02 11.08 -11.87
CA ASP A 23 1.88 12.32 -11.07
C ASP A 23 0.41 12.65 -10.72
N HIS A 24 -0.54 12.30 -11.59
CA HIS A 24 -1.96 12.54 -11.35
C HIS A 24 -2.56 11.58 -10.32
N ASP A 25 -2.08 10.34 -10.24
CA ASP A 25 -2.47 9.39 -9.20
C ASP A 25 -1.91 9.83 -7.84
N LEU A 26 -0.64 10.25 -7.81
CA LEU A 26 0.00 10.78 -6.60
C LEU A 26 -0.67 12.08 -6.11
N ALA A 27 -1.30 12.85 -7.01
CA ALA A 27 -2.08 14.03 -6.64
C ALA A 27 -3.41 13.70 -5.93
N LEU A 28 -3.87 12.45 -6.00
CA LEU A 28 -5.06 11.96 -5.28
C LEU A 28 -4.74 11.48 -3.85
N VAL A 29 -3.45 11.34 -3.50
CA VAL A 29 -3.04 11.04 -2.12
C VAL A 29 -3.56 12.14 -1.18
N PRO A 30 -4.25 11.79 -0.07
CA PRO A 30 -4.83 12.78 0.83
C PRO A 30 -3.79 13.80 1.31
N ALA A 31 -4.10 15.10 1.22
CA ALA A 31 -3.13 16.20 1.39
C ALA A 31 -2.39 16.24 2.74
N ARG A 32 -2.90 15.55 3.78
CA ARG A 32 -2.24 15.41 5.09
C ARG A 32 -1.13 14.37 5.12
N VAL A 33 -1.10 13.46 4.13
CA VAL A 33 -0.10 12.40 4.01
C VAL A 33 1.22 13.04 3.58
N GLU A 34 2.29 12.67 4.27
CA GLU A 34 3.63 13.21 4.04
C GLU A 34 4.59 12.21 3.40
N GLU A 35 4.29 10.91 3.52
CA GLU A 35 5.17 9.83 3.08
C GLU A 35 4.35 8.60 2.69
N VAL A 36 4.73 7.96 1.58
CA VAL A 36 4.06 6.76 1.07
C VAL A 36 5.06 5.70 0.63
N TRP A 37 4.69 4.44 0.82
CA TRP A 37 5.38 3.26 0.30
C TRP A 37 4.39 2.45 -0.51
N TYR A 38 4.71 2.15 -1.77
CA TYR A 38 3.80 1.39 -2.60
C TYR A 38 4.53 0.43 -3.52
N TRP A 39 3.81 -0.58 -3.97
CA TRP A 39 4.14 -1.36 -5.15
C TRP A 39 2.93 -1.38 -6.06
N TYR A 40 3.16 -1.38 -7.36
CA TYR A 40 2.09 -1.37 -8.34
C TYR A 40 2.52 -2.15 -9.58
N GLN A 41 1.59 -2.93 -10.11
CA GLN A 41 1.76 -3.70 -11.32
C GLN A 41 0.54 -3.54 -12.21
N VAL A 42 0.78 -3.49 -13.51
CA VAL A 42 -0.27 -3.36 -14.53
C VAL A 42 -0.16 -4.52 -15.51
N ASP A 43 -1.31 -5.07 -15.89
CA ASP A 43 -1.44 -5.90 -17.08
C ASP A 43 -2.66 -5.44 -17.90
N MET A 44 -2.42 -5.08 -19.15
CA MET A 44 -3.40 -4.51 -20.08
C MET A 44 -4.18 -3.31 -19.52
N TYR A 45 -5.38 -3.53 -18.99
CA TYR A 45 -6.28 -2.51 -18.45
C TYR A 45 -6.61 -2.76 -16.97
N GLU A 46 -5.87 -3.66 -16.33
CA GLU A 46 -6.03 -4.06 -14.94
C GLU A 46 -4.75 -3.76 -14.19
N GLY A 47 -4.87 -3.42 -12.91
CA GLY A 47 -3.74 -3.13 -12.05
C GLY A 47 -3.95 -3.75 -10.68
N ALA A 48 -2.84 -4.07 -10.03
CA ALA A 48 -2.81 -4.59 -8.66
C ALA A 48 -1.68 -3.89 -7.91
N GLY A 49 -1.92 -3.61 -6.63
CA GLY A 49 -0.94 -2.93 -5.81
C GLY A 49 -1.49 -2.56 -4.45
N GLN A 50 -0.60 -2.11 -3.58
CA GLN A 50 -0.97 -1.54 -2.30
C GLN A 50 -0.12 -0.31 -2.03
N ILE A 51 -0.70 0.67 -1.35
CA ILE A 51 -0.01 1.86 -0.89
C ILE A 51 -0.22 2.05 0.61
N LEU A 52 0.87 2.03 1.36
CA LEU A 52 0.93 2.41 2.76
C LEU A 52 1.19 3.92 2.82
N MET A 53 0.33 4.63 3.53
CA MET A 53 0.37 6.08 3.70
C MET A 53 0.70 6.43 5.15
N ARG A 54 1.45 7.51 5.35
CA ARG A 54 1.79 8.04 6.67
C ARG A 54 1.47 9.53 6.78
N ALA A 55 0.86 9.90 7.90
CA ALA A 55 0.71 11.28 8.36
C ALA A 55 1.03 11.35 9.85
N ASP A 56 2.09 12.08 10.21
CA ASP A 56 2.65 12.08 11.58
C ASP A 56 2.98 10.64 12.04
N ASP A 57 2.42 10.20 13.17
CA ASP A 57 2.60 8.86 13.72
C ASP A 57 1.45 7.90 13.35
N GLN A 58 0.61 8.29 12.39
CA GLN A 58 -0.54 7.51 11.93
C GLN A 58 -0.31 6.95 10.53
N TYR A 59 -0.89 5.78 10.30
CA TYR A 59 -0.77 5.04 9.05
C TYR A 59 -2.14 4.62 8.52
N ASP A 60 -2.23 4.46 7.22
CA ASP A 60 -3.39 3.86 6.56
C ASP A 60 -2.91 3.10 5.32
N ILE A 61 -3.68 2.14 4.84
CA ILE A 61 -3.32 1.37 3.65
C ILE A 61 -4.49 1.32 2.67
N HIS A 62 -4.18 1.48 1.39
CA HIS A 62 -5.16 1.49 0.32
C HIS A 62 -4.82 0.41 -0.71
N ASP A 63 -5.86 -0.28 -1.17
CA ASP A 63 -5.79 -1.27 -2.24
C ASP A 63 -5.85 -0.56 -3.58
N MET A 64 -4.78 -0.68 -4.36
CA MET A 64 -4.67 -0.09 -5.69
C MET A 64 -5.13 -1.04 -6.78
N GLY A 65 -5.74 -2.17 -6.41
CA GLY A 65 -6.39 -3.10 -7.32
C GLY A 65 -7.53 -2.43 -8.09
N HIS A 66 -7.45 -2.45 -9.43
CA HIS A 66 -8.50 -1.89 -10.27
C HIS A 66 -8.63 -2.61 -11.61
N CYS A 67 -9.73 -2.31 -12.29
CA CYS A 67 -9.97 -2.73 -13.67
C CYS A 67 -10.07 -1.51 -14.59
N SER A 68 -10.43 -1.72 -15.85
CA SER A 68 -10.49 -0.67 -16.88
C SER A 68 -11.36 0.56 -16.58
N CYS A 69 -12.20 0.51 -15.53
CA CYS A 69 -13.18 1.54 -15.21
C CYS A 69 -12.71 2.58 -14.19
N TYR A 70 -11.72 2.23 -13.36
CA TYR A 70 -11.28 3.02 -12.20
C TYR A 70 -9.75 3.02 -12.17
N GLY A 71 -9.15 4.07 -11.63
CA GLY A 71 -7.70 4.17 -11.43
C GLY A 71 -7.24 3.57 -10.10
N PRO A 72 -5.93 3.38 -9.91
CA PRO A 72 -5.35 2.78 -8.70
C PRO A 72 -5.62 3.59 -7.42
N MET A 73 -5.86 4.90 -7.55
CA MET A 73 -6.08 5.81 -6.43
C MET A 73 -7.52 6.29 -6.29
N ASP A 74 -8.46 5.69 -7.03
CA ASP A 74 -9.89 5.98 -6.85
C ASP A 74 -10.34 5.59 -5.44
N ASP A 75 -11.17 6.44 -4.84
CA ASP A 75 -11.65 6.33 -3.45
C ASP A 75 -10.55 6.27 -2.36
N CYS A 76 -9.30 6.62 -2.70
CA CYS A 76 -8.22 6.67 -1.73
C CYS A 76 -8.54 7.67 -0.61
N SER A 77 -8.44 7.20 0.63
CA SER A 77 -8.75 7.99 1.82
C SER A 77 -7.76 7.71 2.94
N PHE A 78 -7.75 8.57 3.95
CA PHE A 78 -6.87 8.44 5.11
C PHE A 78 -7.66 8.70 6.39
N ILE A 79 -7.89 7.64 7.16
CA ILE A 79 -8.47 7.66 8.50
C ILE A 79 -7.34 7.86 9.52
N GLY A 80 -6.31 7.03 9.42
CA GLY A 80 -5.12 7.07 10.28
C GLY A 80 -5.25 6.22 11.54
N TYR A 81 -4.38 5.22 11.65
CA TYR A 81 -4.31 4.24 12.73
C TYR A 81 -2.90 4.16 13.30
N HIS A 82 -2.76 3.66 14.53
CA HIS A 82 -1.46 3.20 15.01
C HIS A 82 -0.99 1.99 14.17
N PRO A 83 0.31 1.79 13.90
CA PRO A 83 0.80 0.66 13.10
C PRO A 83 0.24 -0.70 13.50
N ASP A 84 0.21 -0.99 14.81
CA ASP A 84 -0.31 -2.26 15.34
C ASP A 84 -1.81 -2.43 15.06
N GLU A 85 -2.59 -1.37 15.28
CA GLU A 85 -4.04 -1.37 15.02
C GLU A 85 -4.34 -1.54 13.53
N LEU A 86 -3.55 -0.87 12.67
CA LEU A 86 -3.64 -1.02 11.23
C LEU A 86 -3.39 -2.47 10.85
N TRP A 87 -2.26 -3.04 11.28
CA TRP A 87 -1.88 -4.42 11.01
C TRP A 87 -2.97 -5.41 11.45
N GLU A 88 -3.49 -5.25 12.67
CA GLU A 88 -4.56 -6.08 13.22
C GLU A 88 -5.87 -5.97 12.44
N SER A 89 -6.15 -4.81 11.83
CA SER A 89 -7.35 -4.61 11.01
C SER A 89 -7.29 -5.32 9.64
N LEU A 90 -6.09 -5.61 9.13
CA LEU A 90 -5.91 -6.23 7.81
C LEU A 90 -6.34 -7.70 7.82
N SER A 91 -6.97 -8.14 6.72
CA SER A 91 -7.22 -9.56 6.50
C SER A 91 -5.92 -10.33 6.27
N VAL A 92 -5.91 -11.64 6.57
CA VAL A 92 -4.70 -12.49 6.41
C VAL A 92 -4.14 -12.42 4.99
N ALA A 93 -4.99 -12.52 3.96
CA ALA A 93 -4.54 -12.45 2.57
C ALA A 93 -3.89 -11.09 2.24
N TYR A 94 -4.43 -10.02 2.79
CA TYR A 94 -3.94 -8.66 2.55
C TYR A 94 -2.63 -8.37 3.30
N ARG A 95 -2.42 -9.01 4.46
CA ARG A 95 -1.20 -8.89 5.27
C ARG A 95 0.05 -9.43 4.57
N ASP A 96 -0.08 -10.51 3.81
CA ASP A 96 1.07 -11.13 3.14
C ASP A 96 1.74 -10.15 2.16
N GLU A 97 0.94 -9.38 1.42
CA GLU A 97 1.42 -8.33 0.52
C GLU A 97 1.83 -7.06 1.30
N ALA A 98 1.03 -6.65 2.30
CA ALA A 98 1.26 -5.44 3.06
C ALA A 98 2.54 -5.50 3.90
N ARG A 99 2.97 -6.70 4.31
CA ARG A 99 4.20 -6.91 5.10
C ARG A 99 5.41 -6.23 4.46
N ILE A 100 5.54 -6.31 3.14
CA ILE A 100 6.66 -5.71 2.40
C ILE A 100 6.67 -4.19 2.54
N LEU A 101 5.49 -3.55 2.57
CA LEU A 101 5.36 -2.11 2.76
C LEU A 101 5.67 -1.70 4.20
N PHE A 102 5.20 -2.49 5.19
CA PHE A 102 5.51 -2.26 6.60
C PHE A 102 7.02 -2.38 6.85
N GLU A 103 7.67 -3.42 6.32
CA GLU A 103 9.12 -3.60 6.41
C GLU A 103 9.88 -2.45 5.75
N ALA A 104 9.45 -2.00 4.56
CA ALA A 104 10.05 -0.87 3.87
C ALA A 104 9.89 0.46 4.62
N ALA A 105 8.79 0.62 5.37
CA ALA A 105 8.53 1.74 6.26
C ALA A 105 9.27 1.62 7.61
N GLY A 106 9.95 0.50 7.87
CA GLY A 106 10.63 0.23 9.14
C GLY A 106 9.69 -0.03 10.31
N LEU A 107 8.45 -0.46 10.03
CA LEU A 107 7.45 -0.82 11.03
C LEU A 107 7.65 -2.26 11.48
N GLU A 108 7.60 -2.49 12.79
CA GLU A 108 7.62 -3.85 13.33
C GLU A 108 6.28 -4.52 13.08
N VAL A 109 6.33 -5.66 12.39
CA VAL A 109 5.17 -6.52 12.17
C VAL A 109 5.23 -7.64 13.18
N LEU A 110 4.45 -7.52 14.25
CA LEU A 110 4.29 -8.62 15.20
C LEU A 110 3.36 -9.65 14.57
N ASP A 111 3.94 -10.59 13.83
CA ASP A 111 3.24 -11.84 13.55
C ASP A 111 2.96 -12.47 14.92
N ALA A 112 1.68 -12.59 15.26
CA ALA A 112 1.25 -13.46 16.35
C ALA A 112 1.61 -14.90 15.95
N GLN A 113 2.88 -15.27 16.10
CA GLN A 113 3.34 -16.63 15.89
C GLN A 113 2.72 -17.52 16.97
N ASP A 114 1.96 -18.50 16.49
CA ASP A 114 1.86 -19.84 17.03
C ASP A 114 1.76 -19.96 18.56
N GLN A 115 0.57 -19.72 19.09
CA GLN A 115 0.14 -20.49 20.26
C GLN A 115 -0.19 -21.92 19.80
N GLY A 116 0.86 -22.72 19.61
CA GLY A 116 0.78 -24.18 19.56
C GLY A 116 0.43 -24.79 20.91
#